data_AF-A0A0B2VGC0-F1
#
_entry.id   AF-A0A0B2VGC0-F1
#
_cell.length_a   1.000
_cell.length_b   1.000
_cell.length_c   1.000
_cell.angle_alpha   90.00
_cell.angle_beta   90.00
_cell.angle_gamma   90.00
#
_symmetry.space_group_name_H-M   'P 1'
#
loop_
_entity.id
_entity.type
_entity.pdbx_description
1 polymer ?
#
loop_
_entity_poly.entity_id
_entity_poly.type
_entity_poly.pdbx_seq_one_letter_code
_entity_poly.pdbx_strand_id
1 'polypeptide(L)'
;MAETSIQNLNKPKDAFEQLEDEEGTRQGFCHIRIQQRTGRKTITTVQGIAPEYDLKKIVRYLKKVGPMSASEFIANNAKMIYGINEHFNVLQLMPCYSMPQYCHLHELNCTVRALDCSPNLGNVANFVDEADLFHSDPIAFVESNIDLVNDADYIVVYKKTFSMEYNCNGTTVEHPEYGEVIQLTGDQRQHIKDFLCKVGIVKEENCKIHGF
;
A
#
# COMPACT_ATOMS: atom_id res chain seq x y z
N MET A 1 -44.57 56.75 15.06
CA MET A 1 -44.93 56.44 13.66
C MET A 1 -43.99 55.35 13.19
N ALA A 2 -44.54 54.39 12.45
CA ALA A 2 -44.10 53.01 12.32
C ALA A 2 -42.69 52.79 11.76
N GLU A 3 -42.02 51.77 12.30
CA GLU A 3 -41.00 50.99 11.60
C GLU A 3 -41.63 50.32 10.37
N THR A 4 -40.95 50.36 9.23
CA THR A 4 -41.26 49.46 8.11
C THR A 4 -39.95 48.93 7.52
N SER A 5 -39.55 47.77 8.03
CA SER A 5 -38.67 46.82 7.37
C SER A 5 -39.34 46.34 6.08
N ILE A 6 -38.62 46.38 4.96
CA ILE A 6 -39.02 45.65 3.74
C ILE A 6 -38.05 44.47 3.60
N GLN A 7 -38.49 43.30 4.07
CA GLN A 7 -37.94 42.01 3.67
C GLN A 7 -38.88 41.42 2.62
N ASN A 8 -38.41 41.22 1.39
CA ASN A 8 -38.80 40.10 0.53
C ASN A 8 -37.98 40.11 -0.78
N LEU A 9 -36.89 39.35 -0.80
CA LEU A 9 -36.44 38.70 -2.01
C LEU A 9 -36.60 37.20 -1.75
N ASN A 10 -37.67 36.65 -2.28
CA ASN A 10 -37.87 35.22 -2.37
C ASN A 10 -36.77 34.69 -3.30
N LYS A 11 -35.66 34.23 -2.72
CA LYS A 11 -34.57 33.62 -3.48
C LYS A 11 -35.17 32.36 -4.14
N PRO A 12 -35.15 32.21 -5.47
CA PRO A 12 -35.59 30.97 -6.07
C PRO A 12 -34.72 29.84 -5.48
N LYS A 13 -35.36 28.76 -5.04
CA LYS A 13 -34.64 27.55 -4.64
C LYS A 13 -33.72 27.17 -5.80
N ASP A 14 -32.44 27.00 -5.49
CA ASP A 14 -31.45 26.62 -6.49
C ASP A 14 -31.89 25.30 -7.14
N ALA A 15 -31.82 25.24 -8.48
CA ALA A 15 -32.23 24.08 -9.28
C ALA A 15 -31.50 22.77 -8.93
N PHE A 16 -30.50 22.84 -8.04
CA PHE A 16 -29.77 21.71 -7.46
C PHE A 16 -30.51 21.02 -6.30
N GLU A 17 -31.44 21.70 -5.60
CA GLU A 17 -32.28 21.09 -4.55
C GLU A 17 -33.43 20.24 -5.14
N GLN A 18 -33.72 20.35 -6.44
CA GLN A 18 -34.82 19.64 -7.09
C GLN A 18 -34.44 18.28 -7.70
N LEU A 19 -33.17 17.87 -7.60
CA LEU A 19 -32.74 16.52 -7.96
C LEU A 19 -32.73 15.57 -6.74
N GLU A 20 -33.28 16.02 -5.62
CA GLU A 20 -33.59 15.17 -4.47
C GLU A 20 -34.92 14.47 -4.72
N ASP A 21 -34.86 13.31 -5.37
CA ASP A 21 -35.60 12.08 -5.03
C ASP A 21 -35.82 11.22 -6.29
N GLU A 22 -35.09 10.10 -6.39
CA GLU A 22 -35.58 8.82 -6.89
C GLU A 22 -34.51 7.73 -6.68
N GLU A 23 -34.81 6.81 -5.75
CA GLU A 23 -34.18 5.49 -5.55
C GLU A 23 -32.65 5.36 -5.77
N GLY A 24 -31.88 5.69 -4.74
CA GLY A 24 -30.49 5.26 -4.64
C GLY A 24 -29.78 5.95 -3.50
N THR A 25 -29.16 5.17 -2.62
CA THR A 25 -28.24 5.64 -1.57
C THR A 25 -27.35 6.73 -2.15
N ARG A 26 -27.42 7.96 -1.62
CA ARG A 26 -26.51 9.06 -1.98
C ARG A 26 -25.06 8.59 -1.77
N GLN A 27 -24.42 8.04 -2.79
CA GLN A 27 -22.97 8.02 -2.82
C GLN A 27 -22.56 9.47 -3.02
N GLY A 28 -22.24 10.15 -1.91
CA GLY A 28 -21.64 11.46 -1.95
C GLY A 28 -20.42 11.45 -2.87
N PHE A 29 -20.13 12.58 -3.51
CA PHE A 29 -18.95 12.68 -4.37
C PHE A 29 -17.68 12.39 -3.55
N CYS A 30 -16.86 11.47 -4.06
CA CYS A 30 -15.52 11.25 -3.54
C CYS A 30 -14.60 12.32 -4.11
N HIS A 31 -13.98 13.11 -3.25
CA HIS A 31 -13.05 14.16 -3.66
C HIS A 31 -11.60 13.74 -3.36
N ILE A 32 -10.77 13.73 -4.40
CA ILE A 32 -9.33 13.49 -4.31
C ILE A 32 -8.62 14.84 -4.51
N ARG A 33 -8.00 15.38 -3.48
CA ARG A 33 -7.33 16.69 -3.51
C ARG A 33 -5.83 16.53 -3.33
N ILE A 34 -5.06 17.43 -3.94
CA ILE A 34 -3.62 17.54 -3.70
C ILE A 34 -3.34 18.83 -2.95
N GLN A 35 -2.44 18.76 -1.97
CA GLN A 35 -1.94 19.93 -1.27
C GLN A 35 -0.41 19.87 -1.20
N GLN A 36 0.22 21.05 -1.25
CA GLN A 36 1.65 21.16 -1.04
C GLN A 36 1.95 21.12 0.46
N ARG A 37 2.70 20.12 0.92
CA ARG A 37 3.13 19.98 2.32
C ARG A 37 4.35 20.84 2.61
N THR A 38 5.31 20.83 1.70
CA THR A 38 6.51 21.70 1.69
C THR A 38 6.90 21.99 0.24
N GLY A 39 7.85 22.89 0.01
CA GLY A 39 8.23 23.36 -1.33
C GLY A 39 8.32 22.29 -2.42
N ARG A 40 8.83 21.08 -2.12
CA ARG A 40 8.88 19.96 -3.08
C ARG A 40 8.00 18.76 -2.72
N LYS A 41 7.33 18.75 -1.55
CA LYS A 41 6.56 17.59 -1.07
C LYS A 41 5.07 17.87 -1.14
N THR A 42 4.32 16.91 -1.63
CA THR A 42 2.87 16.97 -1.77
C THR A 42 2.20 15.90 -0.92
N ILE A 43 0.93 16.13 -0.60
CA ILE A 43 0.04 15.16 0.03
C ILE A 43 -1.23 15.06 -0.80
N THR A 44 -1.77 13.84 -0.91
CA THR A 44 -3.06 13.58 -1.55
C THR A 44 -4.06 13.24 -0.46
N THR A 45 -5.20 13.91 -0.41
CA THR A 45 -6.30 13.61 0.52
C THR A 45 -7.50 13.05 -0.22
N VAL A 46 -8.15 12.05 0.35
CA VAL A 46 -9.36 11.41 -0.19
C VAL A 46 -10.49 11.61 0.81
N GLN A 47 -11.56 12.24 0.35
CA GLN A 47 -12.70 12.66 1.14
C GLN A 47 -13.98 12.07 0.53
N GLY A 48 -15.03 11.88 1.34
CA GLY A 48 -16.32 11.41 0.84
C GLY A 48 -16.37 9.91 0.51
N ILE A 49 -15.52 9.10 1.15
CA ILE A 49 -15.70 7.64 1.14
C ILE A 49 -16.88 7.32 2.05
N ALA A 50 -17.78 6.46 1.57
CA ALA A 50 -18.99 6.11 2.28
C ALA A 50 -18.67 5.39 3.62
N PRO A 51 -19.41 5.67 4.70
CA PRO A 51 -19.05 5.25 6.06
C PRO A 51 -19.12 3.74 6.28
N GLU A 52 -19.75 2.97 5.38
CA GLU A 52 -19.74 1.51 5.38
C GLU A 52 -18.33 0.93 5.13
N TYR A 53 -17.42 1.70 4.53
CA TYR A 53 -16.05 1.28 4.28
C TYR A 53 -15.12 1.64 5.42
N ASP A 54 -14.25 0.70 5.80
CA ASP A 54 -13.20 0.93 6.79
C ASP A 54 -11.99 1.62 6.13
N LEU A 55 -11.84 2.92 6.36
CA LEU A 55 -10.74 3.72 5.81
C LEU A 55 -9.37 3.19 6.23
N LYS A 56 -9.22 2.60 7.42
CA LYS A 56 -7.94 2.03 7.89
C LYS A 56 -7.56 0.80 7.10
N LYS A 57 -8.54 -0.05 6.74
CA LYS A 57 -8.30 -1.20 5.84
C LYS A 57 -7.92 -0.74 4.44
N ILE A 58 -8.59 0.29 3.90
CA ILE A 58 -8.24 0.87 2.60
C ILE A 58 -6.80 1.42 2.63
N VAL A 59 -6.43 2.20 3.67
CA VAL A 59 -5.07 2.70 3.85
C VAL A 59 -4.05 1.57 3.99
N ARG A 60 -4.39 0.48 4.69
CA ARG A 60 -3.51 -0.70 4.81
C ARG A 60 -3.27 -1.35 3.45
N TYR A 61 -4.28 -1.41 2.59
CA TYR A 61 -4.14 -1.93 1.22
C TYR A 61 -3.29 -1.02 0.32
N LEU A 62 -3.45 0.29 0.45
CA LEU A 62 -2.70 1.30 -0.32
C LEU A 62 -1.25 1.49 0.14
N LYS A 63 -0.93 1.04 1.35
CA LYS A 63 0.42 1.14 1.92
C LYS A 63 1.39 0.23 1.17
N LYS A 64 2.64 0.70 1.06
CA LYS A 64 3.76 -0.19 0.73
C LYS A 64 3.77 -1.36 1.71
N VAL A 65 3.64 -2.57 1.17
CA VAL A 65 3.90 -3.79 1.92
C VAL A 65 5.41 -3.84 2.18
N GLY A 66 5.78 -3.74 3.46
CA GLY A 66 7.17 -3.77 3.87
C GLY A 66 7.74 -5.19 3.82
N PRO A 67 9.07 -5.35 3.93
CA PRO A 67 9.71 -6.67 4.00
C PRO A 67 9.15 -7.53 5.14
N MET A 68 8.67 -6.91 6.21
CA MET A 68 8.09 -7.59 7.38
C MET A 68 6.82 -8.39 7.08
N SER A 69 6.03 -7.98 6.08
CA SER A 69 4.77 -8.66 5.78
C SER A 69 4.98 -10.06 5.22
N ALA A 70 6.09 -10.30 4.53
CA ALA A 70 6.47 -11.64 4.09
C ALA A 70 6.78 -12.53 5.31
N SER A 71 7.57 -12.03 6.26
CA SER A 71 7.87 -12.75 7.51
C SER A 71 6.62 -13.04 8.34
N GLU A 72 5.70 -12.08 8.46
CA GLU A 72 4.43 -12.26 9.19
C GLU A 72 3.55 -13.32 8.51
N PHE A 73 3.47 -13.31 7.17
CA PHE A 73 2.74 -14.33 6.42
C PHE A 73 3.34 -15.73 6.64
N ILE A 74 4.65 -15.87 6.48
CA ILE A 74 5.36 -17.15 6.68
C ILE A 74 5.13 -17.65 8.10
N ALA A 75 5.29 -16.79 9.11
CA ALA A 75 5.12 -17.18 10.51
C ALA A 75 3.70 -17.70 10.80
N ASN A 76 2.67 -17.01 10.31
CA ASN A 76 1.28 -17.42 10.52
C ASN A 76 0.92 -18.67 9.73
N ASN A 77 1.37 -18.77 8.47
CA ASN A 77 1.09 -19.90 7.60
C ASN A 77 1.81 -21.17 8.07
N ALA A 78 3.08 -21.07 8.45
CA ALA A 78 3.86 -22.20 8.94
C ALA A 78 3.29 -22.75 10.25
N LYS A 79 2.83 -21.88 11.17
CA LYS A 79 2.11 -22.30 12.40
C LYS A 79 0.86 -23.14 12.08
N MET A 80 0.19 -22.91 10.96
CA MET A 80 -0.98 -23.67 10.54
C MET A 80 -0.64 -25.00 9.85
N ILE A 81 0.43 -25.02 9.05
CA ILE A 81 0.80 -26.19 8.24
C ILE A 81 1.64 -27.19 9.05
N TYR A 82 2.72 -26.71 9.67
CA TYR A 82 3.77 -27.50 10.30
C TYR A 82 3.63 -27.58 11.84
N GLY A 83 2.86 -26.66 12.43
CA GLY A 83 2.78 -26.51 13.89
C GLY A 83 4.07 -25.90 14.48
N ILE A 84 4.38 -26.20 15.75
CA ILE A 84 5.49 -25.56 16.48
C ILE A 84 6.84 -26.29 16.29
N ASN A 85 6.81 -27.61 16.05
CA ASN A 85 8.01 -28.46 16.18
C ASN A 85 8.56 -28.97 14.84
N GLU A 86 7.77 -28.94 13.77
CA GLU A 86 8.23 -29.42 12.46
C GLU A 86 9.12 -28.37 11.80
N HIS A 87 10.22 -28.85 11.21
CA HIS A 87 11.24 -27.99 10.63
C HIS A 87 10.88 -27.61 9.20
N PHE A 88 11.13 -26.35 8.83
CA PHE A 88 10.96 -25.87 7.46
C PHE A 88 12.07 -24.89 7.04
N ASN A 89 12.28 -24.78 5.73
CA ASN A 89 13.31 -23.98 5.11
C ASN A 89 12.73 -22.71 4.46
N VAL A 90 13.34 -21.56 4.75
CA VAL A 90 13.02 -20.27 4.14
C VAL A 90 14.23 -19.78 3.34
N LEU A 91 14.07 -19.69 2.03
CA LEU A 91 15.06 -19.14 1.10
C LEU A 91 14.71 -17.70 0.75
N GLN A 92 15.62 -16.77 1.04
CA GLN A 92 15.51 -15.37 0.68
C GLN A 92 16.41 -15.09 -0.52
N LEU A 93 15.81 -14.90 -1.69
CA LEU A 93 16.51 -14.46 -2.91
C LEU A 93 16.69 -12.94 -2.88
N MET A 94 17.38 -12.46 -1.84
CA MET A 94 17.72 -11.05 -1.62
C MET A 94 18.92 -10.94 -0.66
N PRO A 95 19.58 -9.77 -0.60
CA PRO A 95 20.72 -9.56 0.27
C PRO A 95 20.33 -9.62 1.75
N CYS A 96 21.27 -10.09 2.57
CA CYS A 96 21.13 -10.35 3.98
C CYS A 96 20.61 -9.18 4.87
N TYR A 97 20.80 -7.92 4.45
CA TYR A 97 20.30 -6.74 5.18
C TYR A 97 18.85 -6.33 4.81
N SER A 98 18.21 -6.98 3.84
CA SER A 98 16.93 -6.51 3.26
C SER A 98 15.71 -6.87 4.11
N MET A 99 15.81 -7.85 5.00
CA MET A 99 14.71 -8.29 5.86
C MET A 99 15.22 -8.50 7.29
N PRO A 100 14.59 -7.91 8.32
CA PRO A 100 14.86 -8.23 9.72
C PRO A 100 14.45 -9.68 10.02
N GLN A 101 15.39 -10.61 9.87
CA GLN A 101 15.13 -12.06 9.86
C GLN A 101 14.68 -12.59 11.24
N TYR A 102 15.20 -11.99 12.32
CA TYR A 102 15.20 -12.62 13.63
C TYR A 102 13.93 -12.39 14.47
N CYS A 103 13.16 -11.32 14.24
CA CYS A 103 12.07 -10.99 15.17
C CYS A 103 10.79 -11.81 14.98
N HIS A 104 10.50 -12.32 13.77
CA HIS A 104 9.18 -12.95 13.48
C HIS A 104 9.22 -14.47 13.38
N LEU A 105 10.40 -15.06 13.14
CA LEU A 105 10.56 -16.50 12.92
C LEU A 105 11.26 -17.22 14.09
N HIS A 106 11.73 -16.50 15.12
CA HIS A 106 12.52 -17.07 16.22
C HIS A 106 11.76 -18.10 17.09
N GLU A 107 10.43 -18.07 17.11
CA GLU A 107 9.61 -19.04 17.84
C GLU A 107 9.31 -20.31 17.03
N LEU A 108 9.81 -20.40 15.80
CA LEU A 108 9.55 -21.49 14.87
C LEU A 108 10.83 -22.28 14.61
N ASN A 109 10.69 -23.60 14.48
CA ASN A 109 11.78 -24.46 14.07
C ASN A 109 12.04 -24.26 12.56
N CYS A 110 12.86 -23.30 12.18
CA CYS A 110 13.14 -23.03 10.76
C CYS A 110 14.57 -22.63 10.49
N THR A 111 15.03 -22.95 9.28
CA THR A 111 16.30 -22.45 8.74
C THR A 111 16.01 -21.33 7.76
N VAL A 112 16.67 -20.18 7.95
CA VAL A 112 16.55 -19.03 7.05
C VAL A 112 17.89 -18.82 6.34
N ARG A 113 17.90 -18.92 5.01
CA ARG A 113 19.08 -18.63 4.18
C ARG A 113 18.81 -17.40 3.32
N ALA A 114 19.70 -16.43 3.38
CA ALA A 114 19.73 -15.29 2.46
C ALA A 114 20.93 -15.37 1.53
N LEU A 115 20.88 -14.63 0.42
CA LEU A 115 22.02 -14.51 -0.48
C LEU A 115 23.17 -13.80 0.23
N ASP A 116 24.36 -14.37 0.12
CA ASP A 116 25.56 -13.74 0.68
C ASP A 116 25.77 -12.36 0.06
N CYS A 117 25.97 -11.40 0.94
CA CYS A 117 26.11 -9.99 0.62
C CYS A 117 27.39 -9.40 1.24
N SER A 118 28.34 -10.29 1.56
CA SER A 118 29.62 -9.96 2.19
C SER A 118 30.52 -9.15 1.26
N PRO A 119 31.15 -8.06 1.75
CA PRO A 119 32.03 -7.25 0.93
C PRO A 119 33.34 -8.00 0.61
N ASN A 120 33.99 -7.61 -0.49
CA ASN A 120 35.27 -8.15 -0.93
C ASN A 120 36.45 -7.72 -0.03
N LEU A 121 36.50 -8.19 1.22
CA LEU A 121 37.60 -7.87 2.15
C LEU A 121 38.93 -8.50 1.72
N GLY A 122 38.90 -9.50 0.84
CA GLY A 122 40.07 -10.18 0.31
C GLY A 122 40.71 -9.50 -0.91
N ASN A 123 40.15 -8.39 -1.41
CA ASN A 123 40.58 -7.72 -2.65
C ASN A 123 40.73 -8.68 -3.86
N VAL A 124 39.83 -9.66 -3.95
CA VAL A 124 39.78 -10.58 -5.08
C VAL A 124 39.37 -9.81 -6.34
N ALA A 125 40.13 -9.91 -7.43
CA ALA A 125 39.80 -9.25 -8.68
C ALA A 125 38.48 -9.80 -9.24
N ASN A 126 37.60 -8.91 -9.74
CA ASN A 126 36.27 -9.25 -10.26
C ASN A 126 35.38 -10.01 -9.28
N PHE A 127 35.52 -9.76 -7.97
CA PHE A 127 34.60 -10.29 -6.98
C PHE A 127 33.19 -9.79 -7.23
N VAL A 128 32.25 -10.72 -7.31
CA VAL A 128 30.80 -10.47 -7.34
C VAL A 128 30.20 -11.37 -6.27
N ASP A 129 29.43 -10.78 -5.36
CA ASP A 129 28.75 -11.55 -4.32
C ASP A 129 27.51 -12.29 -4.88
N GLU A 130 26.99 -13.23 -4.08
CA GLU A 130 25.84 -14.07 -4.47
C GLU A 130 24.60 -13.22 -4.76
N ALA A 131 24.38 -12.16 -3.97
CA ALA A 131 23.28 -11.24 -4.17
C ALA A 131 23.43 -10.50 -5.51
N ASP A 132 24.59 -9.94 -5.82
CA ASP A 132 24.83 -9.24 -7.09
C ASP A 132 24.71 -10.17 -8.31
N LEU A 133 25.18 -11.42 -8.21
CA LEU A 133 24.96 -12.44 -9.24
C LEU A 133 23.46 -12.65 -9.51
N PHE A 134 22.67 -12.87 -8.46
CA PHE A 134 21.23 -13.05 -8.59
C PHE A 134 20.52 -11.82 -9.19
N HIS A 135 20.87 -10.59 -8.78
CA HIS A 135 20.22 -9.41 -9.34
C HIS A 135 20.63 -9.11 -10.79
N SER A 136 21.79 -9.60 -11.22
CA SER A 136 22.26 -9.44 -12.60
C SER A 136 21.50 -10.35 -13.58
N ASP A 137 21.29 -11.62 -13.20
CA ASP A 137 20.50 -12.59 -13.96
C ASP A 137 19.81 -13.61 -13.01
N PRO A 138 18.56 -13.32 -12.60
CA PRO A 138 17.84 -14.18 -11.67
C PRO A 138 17.56 -15.59 -12.24
N ILE A 139 17.38 -15.70 -13.56
CA ILE A 139 17.00 -16.96 -14.20
C ILE A 139 18.22 -17.88 -14.23
N ALA A 140 19.36 -17.39 -14.74
CA ALA A 140 20.59 -18.16 -14.76
C ALA A 140 21.04 -18.56 -13.35
N PHE A 141 20.85 -17.69 -12.36
CA PHE A 141 21.14 -18.01 -10.96
C PHE A 141 20.28 -19.17 -10.44
N VAL A 142 18.97 -19.14 -10.68
CA VAL A 142 18.05 -20.19 -10.25
C VAL A 142 18.35 -21.52 -10.95
N GLU A 143 18.62 -21.49 -12.25
CA GLU A 143 18.99 -22.70 -13.01
C GLU A 143 20.29 -23.31 -12.48
N SER A 144 21.27 -22.48 -12.14
CA SER A 144 22.56 -22.93 -11.57
C SER A 144 22.44 -23.43 -10.13
N ASN A 145 21.39 -23.04 -9.41
CA ASN A 145 21.16 -23.36 -8.00
C ASN A 145 19.79 -24.02 -7.79
N ILE A 146 19.40 -24.92 -8.70
CA ILE A 146 18.06 -25.51 -8.66
C ILE A 146 17.80 -26.32 -7.38
N ASP A 147 18.82 -27.01 -6.86
CA ASP A 147 18.73 -27.81 -5.64
C ASP A 147 18.43 -26.92 -4.42
N LEU A 148 19.03 -25.74 -4.36
CA LEU A 148 18.79 -24.75 -3.31
C LEU A 148 17.33 -24.28 -3.31
N VAL A 149 16.75 -24.09 -4.50
CA VAL A 149 15.35 -23.65 -4.65
C VAL A 149 14.39 -24.80 -4.31
N ASN A 150 14.73 -26.04 -4.69
CA ASN A 150 13.90 -27.21 -4.41
C ASN A 150 13.88 -27.61 -2.93
N ASP A 151 14.92 -27.29 -2.16
CA ASP A 151 15.00 -27.56 -0.72
C ASP A 151 14.18 -26.57 0.13
N ALA A 152 13.70 -25.47 -0.46
CA ALA A 152 12.98 -24.42 0.25
C ALA A 152 11.46 -24.65 0.30
N ASP A 153 10.87 -24.62 1.50
CA ASP A 153 9.42 -24.59 1.69
C ASP A 153 8.82 -23.21 1.36
N TYR A 154 9.54 -22.15 1.73
CA TYR A 154 9.17 -20.77 1.44
C TYR A 154 10.27 -20.06 0.67
N ILE A 155 9.93 -19.47 -0.47
CA ILE A 155 10.83 -18.63 -1.26
C ILE A 155 10.37 -17.18 -1.16
N VAL A 156 11.26 -16.29 -0.67
CA VAL A 156 11.01 -14.86 -0.52
C VAL A 156 11.83 -14.08 -1.53
N VAL A 157 11.15 -13.29 -2.35
CA VAL A 157 11.78 -12.46 -3.39
C VAL A 157 11.38 -11.00 -3.16
N TYR A 158 12.36 -10.08 -3.16
CA TYR A 158 12.07 -8.67 -2.93
C TYR A 158 11.61 -7.95 -4.19
N LYS A 159 10.66 -7.04 -4.01
CA LYS A 159 9.91 -6.41 -5.08
C LYS A 159 10.60 -5.20 -5.72
N LYS A 160 11.93 -5.21 -5.83
CA LYS A 160 12.63 -4.34 -6.81
C LYS A 160 12.44 -4.90 -8.23
N THR A 161 12.13 -6.20 -8.34
CA THR A 161 11.99 -6.98 -9.57
C THR A 161 10.53 -7.11 -10.07
N PHE A 162 9.53 -6.71 -9.29
CA PHE A 162 8.12 -6.78 -9.68
C PHE A 162 7.44 -5.43 -9.40
N SER A 163 6.61 -4.93 -10.32
CA SER A 163 5.84 -3.70 -10.09
C SER A 163 4.62 -4.02 -9.21
N MET A 164 4.30 -3.21 -8.20
CA MET A 164 2.92 -3.16 -7.70
C MET A 164 2.42 -1.76 -7.98
N GLU A 165 1.13 -1.73 -8.31
CA GLU A 165 0.39 -0.57 -8.74
C GLU A 165 0.31 0.55 -7.67
N TYR A 166 0.50 0.24 -6.37
CA TYR A 166 0.26 1.21 -5.28
C TYR A 166 1.37 1.19 -4.22
N ASN A 167 2.22 2.22 -4.23
CA ASN A 167 3.43 2.32 -3.41
C ASN A 167 3.40 3.57 -2.51
N CYS A 168 2.32 3.75 -1.74
CA CYS A 168 2.08 4.97 -0.98
C CYS A 168 2.41 4.79 0.51
N ASN A 169 2.77 5.89 1.18
CA ASN A 169 2.69 5.98 2.65
C ASN A 169 1.42 6.75 2.98
N GLY A 170 0.59 6.21 3.87
CA GLY A 170 -0.73 6.77 4.17
C GLY A 170 -1.17 6.64 5.63
N THR A 171 -2.10 7.48 6.04
CA THR A 171 -2.78 7.41 7.35
C THR A 171 -4.22 7.89 7.20
N THR A 172 -5.10 7.51 8.12
CA THR A 172 -6.38 8.21 8.29
C THR A 172 -6.17 9.39 9.22
N VAL A 173 -6.86 10.50 8.96
CA VAL A 173 -6.86 11.72 9.79
C VAL A 173 -8.27 12.25 9.90
N GLU A 174 -8.59 12.90 11.01
CA GLU A 174 -9.89 13.55 11.20
C GLU A 174 -9.82 15.00 10.73
N HIS A 175 -10.67 15.37 9.77
CA HIS A 175 -10.77 16.71 9.22
C HIS A 175 -11.99 17.44 9.81
N PRO A 176 -11.85 18.69 10.29
CA PRO A 176 -12.94 19.42 10.95
C PRO A 176 -14.23 19.54 10.13
N GLU A 177 -14.12 19.63 8.80
CA GLU A 177 -15.27 19.81 7.89
C GLU A 177 -15.77 18.50 7.26
N TYR A 178 -14.90 17.49 7.11
CA TYR A 178 -15.17 16.32 6.26
C TYR A 178 -15.14 14.99 7.01
N GLY A 179 -14.92 15.01 8.33
CA GLY A 179 -14.80 13.80 9.14
C GLY A 179 -13.50 13.03 8.87
N GLU A 180 -13.54 11.71 8.99
CA GLU A 180 -12.37 10.87 8.73
C GLU A 180 -12.02 10.85 7.24
N VAL A 181 -10.77 11.19 6.91
CA VAL A 181 -10.25 11.25 5.54
C VAL A 181 -8.94 10.46 5.42
N ILE A 182 -8.65 9.98 4.22
CA ILE A 182 -7.38 9.31 3.93
C ILE A 182 -6.37 10.35 3.49
N GLN A 183 -5.16 10.32 4.06
CA GLN A 183 -4.04 11.16 3.66
C GLN A 183 -2.86 10.31 3.20
N LEU A 184 -2.37 10.56 1.98
CA LEU A 184 -1.26 9.86 1.34
C LEU A 184 -0.11 10.83 1.02
N THR A 185 1.12 10.31 1.02
CA THR A 185 2.32 11.07 0.62
C THR A 185 2.52 11.04 -0.90
N GLY A 186 2.79 12.21 -1.48
CA GLY A 186 2.99 12.40 -2.91
C GLY A 186 1.71 12.75 -3.66
N ASP A 187 1.84 13.04 -4.96
CA ASP A 187 0.70 13.08 -5.88
C ASP A 187 0.36 11.64 -6.27
N GLN A 188 -0.79 11.15 -5.78
CA GLN A 188 -1.30 9.81 -6.04
C GLN A 188 -2.71 9.86 -6.63
N ARG A 189 -3.13 11.03 -7.15
CA ARG A 189 -4.55 11.28 -7.48
C ARG A 189 -5.11 10.28 -8.49
N GLN A 190 -4.32 9.98 -9.52
CA GLN A 190 -4.73 9.07 -10.59
C GLN A 190 -4.77 7.63 -10.08
N HIS A 191 -3.70 7.20 -9.40
CA HIS A 191 -3.63 5.84 -8.83
C HIS A 191 -4.78 5.56 -7.86
N ILE A 192 -5.16 6.53 -7.03
CA ILE A 192 -6.27 6.37 -6.10
C ILE A 192 -7.63 6.37 -6.80
N LYS A 193 -7.84 7.24 -7.79
CA LYS A 193 -9.06 7.18 -8.62
C LYS A 193 -9.20 5.79 -9.23
N ASP A 194 -8.15 5.30 -9.89
CA ASP A 194 -8.14 4.02 -10.57
C ASP A 194 -8.42 2.87 -9.59
N PHE A 195 -7.78 2.89 -8.42
CA PHE A 195 -8.00 1.90 -7.36
C PHE A 195 -9.46 1.90 -6.86
N LEU A 196 -10.00 3.07 -6.48
CA LEU A 196 -11.35 3.17 -5.93
C LEU A 196 -12.42 2.74 -6.94
N CYS A 197 -12.21 3.06 -8.23
CA CYS A 197 -13.09 2.64 -9.31
C CYS A 197 -12.97 1.13 -9.59
N LYS A 198 -11.75 0.60 -9.65
CA LYS A 198 -11.47 -0.82 -9.92
C LYS A 198 -12.03 -1.75 -8.84
N VAL A 199 -11.98 -1.34 -7.57
CA VAL A 199 -12.55 -2.11 -6.44
C VAL A 199 -14.06 -1.90 -6.31
N GLY A 200 -14.63 -0.90 -7.01
CA GLY A 200 -16.05 -0.59 -6.95
C GLY A 200 -16.47 0.13 -5.66
N ILE A 201 -15.53 0.78 -4.96
CA ILE A 201 -15.82 1.61 -3.77
C ILE A 201 -16.51 2.90 -4.21
N VAL A 202 -16.08 3.45 -5.35
CA VAL A 202 -16.63 4.69 -5.92
C VAL A 202 -16.85 4.49 -7.41
N LYS A 203 -18.01 4.89 -7.93
CA LYS A 203 -18.24 4.97 -9.38
C LYS A 203 -17.41 6.09 -10.00
N GLU A 204 -16.97 5.91 -11.25
CA GLU A 204 -16.11 6.91 -11.92
C GLU A 204 -16.74 8.31 -11.99
N GLU A 205 -18.05 8.39 -12.24
CA GLU A 205 -18.84 9.63 -12.26
C GLU A 205 -18.81 10.40 -10.93
N ASN A 206 -18.72 9.66 -9.82
CA ASN A 206 -18.75 10.16 -8.46
C ASN A 206 -17.34 10.52 -7.93
N CYS A 207 -16.28 10.25 -8.70
CA CYS A 207 -14.91 10.56 -8.30
C CYS A 207 -14.43 11.88 -8.93
N LYS A 208 -14.17 12.90 -8.11
CA LYS A 208 -13.70 14.23 -8.53
C LYS A 208 -12.26 14.46 -8.08
N ILE A 209 -11.37 14.68 -9.05
CA ILE A 209 -9.96 15.02 -8.81
C ILE A 209 -9.79 16.54 -8.81
N HIS A 210 -9.09 17.06 -7.80
CA HIS A 210 -8.74 18.47 -7.66
C HIS A 210 -7.21 18.65 -7.73
N GLY A 211 -6.76 19.61 -8.52
CA GLY A 211 -5.35 20.00 -8.65
C GLY A 211 -4.88 20.99 -7.59
N PHE A 212 -3.71 21.59 -7.84
CA PHE A 212 -3.21 22.76 -7.11
C PHE A 212 -4.02 24.01 -7.39
#